data_AF-A0A9D8XTF0-F1
#
_entry.id   AF-A0A9D8XTF0-F1
#
_cell.length_a   1.000
_cell.length_b   1.000
_cell.length_c   1.000
_cell.angle_alpha   90.00
_cell.angle_beta   90.00
_cell.angle_gamma   90.00
#
_symmetry.space_group_name_H-M   'P 1'
#
loop_
_entity.id
_entity.type
_entity.pdbx_description
1 polymer ?
#
loop_
_entity_poly.entity_id
_entity_poly.type
_entity_poly.pdbx_seq_one_letter_code
_entity_poly.pdbx_strand_id
1 'polypeptide(L)'
;MKPIRNKIFCYGCRRPKMLFETQAKADNFIRYNGDDILEESGKAPVRSYYCEICGGYHVTSNPSVESGELLNQRDRRLIEAAIAFKKKKGLAHEKDVEEYKVLCASLHKRLEKVRALLLSGELADAEDLLDICGLEMEALYACRFKDAGKSKGIKEKIEKMADALSYAKEAQGASGQELPEIDSGCVGKEQRLLSSVGTNIQNVKRIDLLLACNDTQLAGGDVQGVAERLAECRNLLTKVKKDGKKIVKRKFMPLIERQEALLRDLKKKQAGGDHENVVEAPKRRGVRPINYEEYRTTLLSLIERLEKIKEAYEAEDYDFCDTSIGIGYFLLDDLHVEDDNTDLIKRQFDRWREVIDNL
;
A
#
# COMPACT_ATOMS: atom_id res chain seq x y z
N MET A 1 48.33 41.93 -29.35
CA MET A 1 47.96 40.98 -28.26
C MET A 1 46.97 39.97 -28.81
N LYS A 2 47.21 38.67 -28.64
CA LYS A 2 46.22 37.64 -29.02
C LYS A 2 44.97 37.80 -28.15
N PRO A 3 43.74 37.76 -28.69
CA PRO A 3 42.55 37.79 -27.85
C PRO A 3 42.41 36.46 -27.09
N ILE A 4 42.97 36.39 -25.87
CA ILE A 4 42.96 35.17 -25.06
C ILE A 4 41.56 34.91 -24.47
N ARG A 5 40.74 35.96 -24.34
CA ARG A 5 39.46 35.92 -23.62
C ARG A 5 38.37 35.07 -24.29
N ASN A 6 38.50 34.76 -25.58
CA ASN A 6 37.43 34.10 -26.35
C ASN A 6 37.77 32.65 -26.75
N LYS A 7 38.85 32.07 -26.21
CA LYS A 7 39.29 30.70 -26.56
C LYS A 7 38.63 29.68 -25.63
N ILE A 8 37.85 28.76 -26.19
CA ILE A 8 37.22 27.65 -25.47
C ILE A 8 37.65 26.31 -26.06
N PHE A 9 37.44 25.21 -25.34
CA PHE A 9 37.59 23.87 -25.89
C PHE A 9 36.27 23.41 -26.55
N CYS A 10 36.27 23.23 -27.87
CA CYS A 10 35.08 22.78 -28.61
C CYS A 10 35.01 21.24 -28.59
N TYR A 11 33.94 20.67 -28.04
CA TYR A 11 33.76 19.22 -27.97
C TYR A 11 33.47 18.57 -29.34
N GLY A 12 32.83 19.28 -30.28
CA GLY A 12 32.57 18.78 -31.63
C GLY A 12 33.83 18.58 -32.47
N CYS A 13 34.78 19.52 -32.34
CA CYS A 13 36.07 19.49 -33.03
C CYS A 13 37.22 18.93 -32.19
N ARG A 14 37.00 18.68 -30.87
CA ARG A 14 37.99 18.24 -29.88
C ARG A 14 39.27 19.06 -29.86
N ARG A 15 39.15 20.38 -30.08
CA ARG A 15 40.28 21.31 -30.16
C ARG A 15 39.91 22.66 -29.55
N PRO A 16 40.89 23.43 -29.05
CA PRO A 16 40.67 24.82 -28.68
C PRO A 16 40.26 25.66 -29.90
N LYS A 17 39.19 26.44 -29.77
CA LYS A 17 38.60 27.30 -30.81
C LYS A 17 38.23 28.65 -30.23
N MET A 18 38.22 29.68 -31.08
CA MET A 18 37.70 31.00 -30.73
C MET A 18 36.18 30.95 -30.83
N LEU A 19 35.46 31.32 -29.76
CA LEU A 19 33.99 31.40 -29.73
C LEU A 19 33.54 32.86 -29.67
N PHE A 20 32.58 33.20 -30.50
CA PHE A 20 31.93 34.49 -30.54
C PHE A 20 30.42 34.32 -30.39
N GLU A 21 29.78 35.25 -29.69
CA GLU A 21 28.32 35.23 -29.48
C GLU A 21 27.54 35.45 -30.78
N THR A 22 28.07 36.28 -31.68
CA THR A 22 27.41 36.66 -32.93
C THR A 22 28.33 36.47 -34.13
N GLN A 23 27.73 36.21 -35.30
CA GLN A 23 28.45 36.05 -36.56
C GLN A 23 29.28 37.30 -36.89
N ALA A 24 28.69 38.49 -36.73
CA ALA A 24 29.37 39.76 -37.00
C ALA A 24 30.64 39.95 -36.15
N LYS A 25 30.64 39.50 -34.89
CA LYS A 25 31.85 39.53 -34.05
C LYS A 25 32.93 38.58 -34.58
N ALA A 26 32.55 37.40 -35.05
CA ALA A 26 33.47 36.43 -35.64
C ALA A 26 34.03 36.92 -36.99
N ASP A 27 33.19 37.53 -37.83
CA ASP A 27 33.59 38.06 -39.14
C ASP A 27 34.49 39.28 -39.00
N ASN A 28 34.19 40.18 -38.04
CA ASN A 28 35.09 41.27 -37.68
C ASN A 28 36.45 40.74 -37.19
N PHE A 29 36.46 39.66 -36.39
CA PHE A 29 37.72 39.05 -35.97
C PHE A 29 38.54 38.57 -37.18
N ILE A 30 37.91 37.91 -38.15
CA ILE A 30 38.58 37.50 -39.40
C ILE A 30 39.12 38.71 -40.16
N ARG A 31 38.29 39.75 -40.34
CA ARG A 31 38.64 40.95 -41.12
C ARG A 31 39.84 41.71 -40.54
N TYR A 32 39.90 41.84 -39.22
CA TYR A 32 40.90 42.69 -38.56
C TYR A 32 42.15 41.94 -38.09
N ASN A 33 42.12 40.61 -38.03
CA ASN A 33 43.25 39.80 -37.53
C ASN A 33 43.72 38.76 -38.56
N GLY A 34 43.06 38.65 -39.72
CA GLY A 34 43.34 37.61 -40.72
C GLY A 34 44.76 37.67 -41.25
N ASP A 35 45.22 38.85 -41.65
CA ASP A 35 46.54 39.06 -42.24
C ASP A 35 47.66 38.77 -41.22
N ASP A 36 47.57 39.33 -40.01
CA ASP A 36 48.51 39.07 -38.92
C ASP A 36 48.59 37.58 -38.56
N ILE A 37 47.44 36.88 -38.53
CA ILE A 37 47.39 35.44 -38.25
C ILE A 37 48.01 34.64 -39.41
N LEU A 38 47.80 35.08 -40.66
CA LEU A 38 48.40 34.44 -41.83
C LEU A 38 49.92 34.53 -41.79
N GLU A 39 50.45 35.71 -41.49
CA GLU A 39 51.90 35.96 -41.39
C GLU A 39 52.53 35.14 -40.26
N GLU A 40 51.89 35.04 -39.09
CA GLU A 40 52.43 34.30 -37.94
C GLU A 40 52.33 32.78 -38.09
N SER A 41 51.20 32.27 -38.60
CA SER A 41 50.86 30.83 -38.52
C SER A 41 50.81 30.12 -39.87
N GLY A 42 50.94 30.85 -40.97
CA GLY A 42 50.78 30.33 -42.33
C GLY A 42 49.35 29.93 -42.71
N LYS A 43 48.37 30.11 -41.81
CA LYS A 43 46.95 29.78 -42.04
C LYS A 43 46.01 30.74 -41.33
N ALA A 44 45.29 31.56 -42.09
CA ALA A 44 44.24 32.44 -41.57
C ALA A 44 42.85 31.80 -41.59
N PRO A 45 41.96 32.17 -40.65
CA PRO A 45 40.55 31.86 -40.79
C PRO A 45 39.96 32.64 -41.98
N VAL A 46 39.10 31.97 -42.77
CA VAL A 46 38.49 32.54 -43.98
C VAL A 46 36.98 32.70 -43.87
N ARG A 47 36.35 32.04 -42.89
CA ARG A 47 34.91 32.17 -42.61
C ARG A 47 34.57 31.86 -41.16
N SER A 48 33.41 32.34 -40.73
CA SER A 48 32.76 31.92 -39.49
C SER A 48 31.73 30.81 -39.73
N TYR A 49 31.38 30.06 -38.68
CA TYR A 49 30.29 29.07 -38.68
C TYR A 49 29.70 28.91 -37.28
N TYR A 50 28.39 28.67 -37.22
CA TYR A 50 27.72 28.36 -35.96
C TYR A 50 28.01 26.91 -35.54
N CYS A 51 28.39 26.71 -34.29
CA CYS A 51 28.61 25.39 -33.70
C CYS A 51 27.53 25.11 -32.65
N GLU A 52 26.66 24.13 -32.94
CA GLU A 52 25.54 23.78 -32.06
C GLU A 52 26.00 23.27 -30.68
N ILE A 53 27.14 22.58 -30.62
CA ILE A 53 27.72 22.09 -29.36
C ILE A 53 28.20 23.24 -28.46
N CYS A 54 28.75 24.30 -29.05
CA CYS A 54 29.30 25.42 -28.30
C CYS A 54 28.30 26.58 -28.14
N GLY A 55 27.15 26.54 -28.83
CA GLY A 55 26.11 27.57 -28.76
C GLY A 55 26.54 28.94 -29.32
N GLY A 56 27.51 28.98 -30.24
CA GLY A 56 28.03 30.23 -30.78
C GLY A 56 28.87 30.04 -32.06
N TYR A 57 29.49 31.13 -32.51
CA TYR A 57 30.22 31.19 -33.78
C TYR A 57 31.71 30.91 -33.58
N HIS A 58 32.23 29.95 -34.34
CA HIS A 58 33.66 29.68 -34.47
C HIS A 58 34.19 30.22 -35.80
N VAL A 59 35.50 30.45 -35.86
CA VAL A 59 36.20 30.79 -37.11
C VAL A 59 37.01 29.59 -37.62
N THR A 60 37.14 29.46 -38.93
CA THR A 60 37.82 28.32 -39.58
C THR A 60 38.58 28.75 -40.82
N SER A 61 39.71 28.09 -41.08
CA SER A 61 40.50 28.23 -42.31
C SER A 61 39.99 27.33 -43.45
N ASN A 62 38.97 26.49 -43.21
CA ASN A 62 38.35 25.68 -44.26
C ASN A 62 37.30 26.51 -45.02
N PRO A 63 37.47 26.77 -46.33
CA PRO A 63 36.51 27.55 -47.11
C PRO A 63 35.21 26.80 -47.41
N SER A 64 35.19 25.45 -47.35
CA SER A 64 34.00 24.67 -47.70
C SER A 64 32.87 24.85 -46.68
N VAL A 65 31.76 25.43 -47.12
CA VAL A 65 30.52 25.55 -46.34
C VAL A 65 29.87 24.18 -46.14
N GLU A 66 29.76 23.39 -47.21
CA GLU A 66 29.20 22.04 -47.22
C GLU A 66 29.85 21.12 -46.17
N SER A 67 31.18 21.12 -46.08
CA SER A 67 31.90 20.34 -45.04
C SER A 67 31.54 20.79 -43.62
N GLY A 68 31.29 22.08 -43.42
CA GLY A 68 30.83 22.62 -42.13
C GLY A 68 29.40 22.19 -41.79
N GLU A 69 28.52 22.22 -42.78
CA GLU A 69 27.12 21.79 -42.62
C GLU A 69 27.02 20.30 -42.30
N LEU A 70 27.80 19.44 -42.95
CA LEU A 70 27.86 18.01 -42.65
C LEU A 70 28.33 17.73 -41.22
N LEU A 71 29.35 18.47 -40.74
CA LEU A 71 29.82 18.35 -39.36
C LEU A 71 28.75 18.82 -38.36
N ASN A 72 28.04 19.91 -38.66
CA ASN A 72 26.94 20.38 -37.83
C ASN A 72 25.78 19.38 -37.79
N GLN A 73 25.42 18.77 -38.93
CA GLN A 73 24.40 17.72 -38.98
C GLN A 73 24.80 16.49 -38.14
N ARG A 74 26.06 16.07 -38.21
CA ARG A 74 26.58 14.99 -37.36
C ARG A 74 26.46 15.35 -35.87
N ASP A 75 26.89 16.54 -35.51
CA ASP A 75 26.88 17.01 -34.12
C ASP A 75 25.45 17.15 -33.58
N ARG A 76 24.49 17.60 -34.41
CA ARG A 76 23.06 17.63 -34.08
C ARG A 76 22.52 16.25 -33.75
N ARG A 77 22.81 15.25 -34.59
CA ARG A 77 22.40 13.85 -34.34
C ARG A 77 22.96 13.31 -33.02
N LEU A 78 24.20 13.68 -32.67
CA LEU A 78 24.80 13.28 -31.39
C LEU A 78 24.11 13.93 -30.18
N ILE A 79 23.76 15.22 -30.28
CA ILE A 79 23.01 15.93 -29.24
C ILE A 79 21.63 15.30 -29.06
N GLU A 80 20.90 15.08 -30.15
CA GLU A 80 19.56 14.46 -30.14
C GLU A 80 19.61 13.06 -29.52
N ALA A 81 20.59 12.23 -29.92
CA ALA A 81 20.78 10.90 -29.34
C ALA A 81 21.07 10.95 -27.83
N ALA A 82 21.90 11.90 -27.38
CA ALA A 82 22.21 12.08 -25.96
C ALA A 82 20.97 12.52 -25.15
N ILE A 83 20.15 13.42 -25.70
CA ILE A 83 18.88 13.85 -25.09
C ILE A 83 17.92 12.66 -24.99
N ALA A 84 17.74 11.90 -26.08
CA ALA A 84 16.88 10.73 -26.12
C ALA A 84 17.33 9.66 -25.10
N PHE A 85 18.64 9.42 -25.00
CA PHE A 85 19.21 8.50 -24.01
C PHE A 85 18.94 8.96 -22.56
N LYS A 86 19.15 10.25 -22.26
CA LYS A 86 18.83 10.81 -20.94
C LYS A 86 17.35 10.67 -20.62
N LYS A 87 16.47 10.94 -21.59
CA LYS A 87 15.01 10.80 -21.43
C LYS A 87 14.62 9.35 -21.15
N LYS A 88 15.10 8.38 -21.94
CA LYS A 88 14.86 6.95 -21.72
C LYS A 88 15.34 6.49 -20.34
N LYS A 89 16.53 6.92 -19.93
CA LYS A 89 17.08 6.61 -18.60
C LYS A 89 16.25 7.24 -17.47
N GLY A 90 15.76 8.46 -17.67
CA GLY A 90 14.86 9.15 -16.73
C GLY A 90 13.52 8.42 -16.56
N LEU A 91 12.87 8.05 -17.66
CA LEU A 91 11.62 7.28 -17.66
C LEU A 91 11.77 5.90 -17.00
N ALA A 92 12.85 5.17 -17.31
CA ALA A 92 13.11 3.88 -16.66
C ALA A 92 13.30 4.04 -15.14
N HIS A 93 14.06 5.06 -14.72
CA HIS A 93 14.25 5.34 -13.29
C HIS A 93 12.93 5.74 -12.61
N GLU A 94 12.09 6.53 -13.25
CA GLU A 94 10.78 6.94 -12.70
C GLU A 94 9.83 5.74 -12.53
N LYS A 95 9.82 4.82 -13.50
CA LYS A 95 9.08 3.57 -13.39
C LYS A 95 9.59 2.71 -12.22
N ASP A 96 10.91 2.55 -12.09
CA ASP A 96 11.51 1.80 -10.99
C ASP A 96 11.19 2.41 -9.61
N VAL A 97 11.12 3.76 -9.52
CA VAL A 97 10.69 4.47 -8.30
C VAL A 97 9.26 4.10 -7.93
N GLU A 98 8.37 4.09 -8.92
CA GLU A 98 6.95 3.86 -8.66
C GLU A 98 6.68 2.41 -8.27
N GLU A 99 7.30 1.45 -8.95
CA GLU A 99 7.26 0.03 -8.56
C GLU A 99 7.78 -0.17 -7.13
N TYR A 100 8.86 0.51 -6.75
CA TYR A 100 9.40 0.47 -5.39
C TYR A 100 8.39 1.00 -4.34
N LYS A 101 7.69 2.11 -4.64
CA LYS A 101 6.67 2.67 -3.74
C LYS A 101 5.48 1.73 -3.58
N VAL A 102 4.99 1.18 -4.68
CA VAL A 102 3.86 0.24 -4.68
C VAL A 102 4.20 -0.99 -3.84
N LEU A 103 5.40 -1.56 -4.02
CA LEU A 103 5.85 -2.70 -3.25
C LEU A 103 5.99 -2.37 -1.75
N CYS A 104 6.58 -1.21 -1.43
CA CYS A 104 6.66 -0.70 -0.05
C CYS A 104 5.27 -0.57 0.61
N ALA A 105 4.28 -0.04 -0.12
CA ALA A 105 2.91 0.14 0.37
C ALA A 105 2.20 -1.22 0.57
N SER A 106 2.36 -2.14 -0.38
CA SER A 106 1.85 -3.52 -0.29
C SER A 106 2.38 -4.22 0.97
N LEU A 107 3.70 -4.18 1.18
CA LEU A 107 4.36 -4.77 2.34
C LEU A 107 3.84 -4.19 3.67
N HIS A 108 3.64 -2.88 3.75
CA HIS A 108 3.05 -2.26 4.95
C HIS A 108 1.62 -2.77 5.21
N LYS A 109 0.78 -2.81 4.18
CA LYS A 109 -0.60 -3.30 4.30
C LYS A 109 -0.64 -4.76 4.76
N ARG A 110 0.25 -5.60 4.23
CA ARG A 110 0.37 -7.02 4.61
C ARG A 110 0.88 -7.18 6.03
N LEU A 111 1.87 -6.40 6.46
CA LEU A 111 2.36 -6.43 7.84
C LEU A 111 1.29 -6.06 8.87
N GLU A 112 0.42 -5.09 8.57
CA GLU A 112 -0.72 -4.79 9.43
C GLU A 112 -1.73 -5.95 9.48
N LYS A 113 -1.91 -6.66 8.35
CA LYS A 113 -2.76 -7.87 8.30
C LYS A 113 -2.13 -9.04 9.10
N VAL A 114 -0.82 -9.30 8.97
CA VAL A 114 -0.09 -10.28 9.79
C VAL A 114 -0.31 -9.98 11.27
N ARG A 115 -0.12 -8.73 11.67
CA ARG A 115 -0.31 -8.30 13.06
C ARG A 115 -1.74 -8.57 13.55
N ALA A 116 -2.73 -8.33 12.70
CA ALA A 116 -4.13 -8.60 13.03
C ALA A 116 -4.40 -10.11 13.21
N LEU A 117 -3.84 -10.95 12.33
CA LEU A 117 -3.94 -12.42 12.39
C LEU A 117 -3.26 -13.00 13.65
N LEU A 118 -2.08 -12.50 13.99
CA LEU A 118 -1.39 -12.85 15.24
C LEU A 118 -2.25 -12.50 16.47
N LEU A 119 -2.88 -11.33 16.46
CA LEU A 119 -3.76 -10.89 17.55
C LEU A 119 -5.08 -11.66 17.62
N SER A 120 -5.51 -12.33 16.54
CA SER A 120 -6.69 -13.19 16.53
C SER A 120 -6.39 -14.67 16.74
N GLY A 121 -5.11 -15.06 16.75
CA GLY A 121 -4.68 -16.45 16.92
C GLY A 121 -4.74 -17.30 15.64
N GLU A 122 -4.89 -16.68 14.46
CA GLU A 122 -4.87 -17.36 13.16
C GLU A 122 -3.41 -17.51 12.70
N LEU A 123 -2.66 -18.42 13.34
CA LEU A 123 -1.20 -18.49 13.20
C LEU A 123 -0.73 -19.01 11.83
N ALA A 124 -1.46 -19.93 11.22
CA ALA A 124 -1.15 -20.47 9.89
C ALA A 124 -1.24 -19.36 8.82
N ASP A 125 -2.36 -18.63 8.79
CA ASP A 125 -2.54 -17.51 7.86
C ASP A 125 -1.50 -16.40 8.07
N ALA A 126 -1.06 -16.18 9.32
CA ALA A 126 -0.02 -15.20 9.64
C ALA A 126 1.35 -15.64 9.11
N GLU A 127 1.67 -16.94 9.19
CA GLU A 127 2.89 -17.54 8.64
C GLU A 127 2.95 -17.42 7.12
N ASP A 128 1.90 -17.89 6.43
CA ASP A 128 1.80 -17.81 4.97
C ASP A 128 1.99 -16.36 4.49
N LEU A 129 1.36 -15.40 5.17
CA LEU A 129 1.48 -14.00 4.79
C LEU A 129 2.87 -13.41 5.08
N LEU A 130 3.57 -13.89 6.11
CA LEU A 130 4.94 -13.49 6.41
C LEU A 130 5.93 -14.03 5.39
N ASP A 131 5.75 -15.26 4.93
CA ASP A 131 6.57 -15.85 3.88
C ASP A 131 6.47 -15.03 2.59
N ILE A 132 5.25 -14.62 2.21
CA ILE A 132 5.07 -13.76 1.03
C ILE A 132 5.73 -12.38 1.26
N CYS A 133 5.66 -11.82 2.48
CA CYS A 133 6.39 -10.58 2.80
C CYS A 133 7.91 -10.76 2.66
N GLY A 134 8.45 -11.93 3.01
CA GLY A 134 9.85 -12.28 2.81
C GLY A 134 10.25 -12.24 1.33
N LEU A 135 9.47 -12.90 0.48
CA LEU A 135 9.68 -12.90 -0.98
C LEU A 135 9.60 -11.49 -1.60
N GLU A 136 8.61 -10.69 -1.18
CA GLU A 136 8.48 -9.31 -1.62
C GLU A 136 9.64 -8.43 -1.15
N MET A 137 10.21 -8.69 0.02
CA MET A 137 11.41 -7.99 0.48
C MET A 137 12.65 -8.33 -0.34
N GLU A 138 12.80 -9.58 -0.79
CA GLU A 138 13.88 -9.95 -1.69
C GLU A 138 13.75 -9.22 -3.03
N ALA A 139 12.53 -9.14 -3.58
CA ALA A 139 12.24 -8.35 -4.77
C ALA A 139 12.58 -6.86 -4.55
N LEU A 140 12.26 -6.32 -3.38
CA LEU A 140 12.56 -4.95 -3.01
C LEU A 140 14.07 -4.66 -2.91
N TYR A 141 14.88 -5.62 -2.45
CA TYR A 141 16.34 -5.51 -2.46
C TYR A 141 16.95 -5.66 -3.86
N ALA A 142 16.28 -6.38 -4.77
CA ALA A 142 16.71 -6.47 -6.15
C ALA A 142 16.53 -5.13 -6.91
N CYS A 143 15.56 -4.31 -6.51
CA CYS A 143 15.46 -2.93 -6.96
C CYS A 143 16.70 -2.15 -6.47
N ARG A 144 17.58 -1.74 -7.40
CA ARG A 144 18.83 -1.00 -7.10
C ARG A 144 18.58 0.45 -6.65
N PHE A 145 17.69 0.64 -5.68
CA PHE A 145 17.32 1.93 -5.14
C PHE A 145 18.20 2.33 -3.96
N LYS A 146 18.63 3.60 -3.93
CA LYS A 146 19.54 4.12 -2.88
C LYS A 146 18.85 4.46 -1.56
N ASP A 147 17.53 4.37 -1.47
CA ASP A 147 16.77 4.71 -0.26
C ASP A 147 16.73 3.52 0.73
N ALA A 148 17.92 3.09 1.17
CA ALA A 148 18.11 1.93 2.04
C ALA A 148 17.46 2.06 3.43
N GLY A 149 17.03 3.26 3.81
CA GLY A 149 16.42 3.50 5.13
C GLY A 149 15.03 2.88 5.26
N LYS A 150 14.17 3.05 4.26
CA LYS A 150 12.79 2.54 4.31
C LYS A 150 12.74 1.02 4.23
N SER A 151 13.52 0.42 3.33
CA SER A 151 13.60 -1.03 3.17
C SER A 151 14.09 -1.72 4.44
N LYS A 152 15.12 -1.15 5.08
CA LYS A 152 15.61 -1.62 6.38
C LYS A 152 14.51 -1.60 7.45
N GLY A 153 13.74 -0.52 7.53
CA GLY A 153 12.64 -0.41 8.47
C GLY A 153 11.51 -1.43 8.24
N ILE A 154 11.25 -1.81 6.98
CA ILE A 154 10.28 -2.88 6.67
C ILE A 154 10.85 -4.24 7.06
N LYS A 155 12.12 -4.52 6.74
CA LYS A 155 12.80 -5.76 7.11
C LYS A 155 12.75 -6.01 8.62
N GLU A 156 13.13 -5.00 9.41
CA GLU A 156 13.09 -5.07 10.87
C GLU A 156 11.67 -5.33 11.40
N LYS A 157 10.62 -4.85 10.71
CA LYS A 157 9.23 -5.16 11.08
C LYS A 157 8.86 -6.60 10.77
N ILE A 158 9.30 -7.15 9.64
CA ILE A 158 9.06 -8.55 9.26
C ILE A 158 9.71 -9.48 10.28
N GLU A 159 10.97 -9.24 10.63
CA GLU A 159 11.70 -10.02 11.64
C GLU A 159 10.96 -10.01 12.98
N LYS A 160 10.51 -8.83 13.46
CA LYS A 160 9.71 -8.72 14.69
C LYS A 160 8.37 -9.47 14.63
N MET A 161 7.73 -9.54 13.47
CA MET A 161 6.49 -10.29 13.30
C MET A 161 6.76 -11.80 13.27
N ALA A 162 7.89 -12.23 12.71
CA ALA A 162 8.33 -13.63 12.74
C ALA A 162 8.68 -14.09 14.17
N ASP A 163 9.33 -13.24 14.96
CA ASP A 163 9.58 -13.49 16.38
C ASP A 163 8.26 -13.60 17.16
N ALA A 164 7.31 -12.71 16.88
CA ALA A 164 5.98 -12.75 17.49
C ALA A 164 5.16 -13.99 17.10
N LEU A 165 5.27 -14.46 15.86
CA LEU A 165 4.68 -15.71 15.41
C LEU A 165 5.29 -16.91 16.12
N SER A 166 6.62 -16.93 16.26
CA SER A 166 7.33 -18.01 16.96
C SER A 166 6.88 -18.12 18.41
N TYR A 167 6.84 -16.98 19.12
CA TYR A 167 6.29 -16.89 20.48
C TYR A 167 4.82 -17.34 20.55
N ALA A 168 4.00 -16.95 19.59
CA ALA A 168 2.60 -17.33 19.52
C ALA A 168 2.40 -18.84 19.37
N LYS A 169 3.21 -19.51 18.54
CA LYS A 169 3.19 -20.97 18.34
C LYS A 169 3.57 -21.71 19.61
N GLU A 170 4.61 -21.25 20.31
CA GLU A 170 5.00 -21.80 21.62
C GLU A 170 3.88 -21.66 22.65
N ALA A 171 3.27 -20.48 22.72
CA ALA A 171 2.13 -20.20 23.61
C ALA A 171 0.91 -21.08 23.29
N GLN A 172 0.67 -21.40 22.01
CA GLN A 172 -0.43 -22.26 21.60
C GLN A 172 -0.19 -23.72 22.01
N GLY A 173 1.06 -24.20 21.89
CA GLY A 173 1.48 -25.56 22.23
C GLY A 173 1.55 -25.86 23.73
N ALA A 174 1.78 -24.85 24.58
CA ALA A 174 1.82 -25.02 26.03
C ALA A 174 0.45 -25.45 26.59
N SER A 175 0.34 -26.73 26.97
CA SER A 175 -0.83 -27.27 27.67
C SER A 175 -0.68 -27.09 29.18
N GLY A 176 -0.98 -25.88 29.68
CA GLY A 176 -1.15 -25.64 31.12
C GLY A 176 0.09 -25.29 31.93
N GLN A 177 1.27 -25.12 31.31
CA GLN A 177 2.40 -24.47 31.97
C GLN A 177 2.31 -22.95 31.78
N GLU A 178 2.74 -22.20 32.80
CA GLU A 178 2.86 -20.74 32.77
C GLU A 178 3.66 -20.34 31.52
N LEU A 179 3.16 -19.36 30.77
CA LEU A 179 3.87 -18.81 29.63
C LEU A 179 5.27 -18.37 30.08
N PRO A 180 6.29 -18.46 29.21
CA PRO A 180 7.61 -17.93 29.51
C PRO A 180 7.47 -16.50 30.04
N GLU A 181 7.92 -16.26 31.28
CA GLU A 181 7.94 -14.92 31.84
C GLU A 181 8.82 -14.06 30.95
N ILE A 182 8.21 -13.11 30.24
CA ILE A 182 8.96 -12.20 29.38
C ILE A 182 9.67 -11.22 30.31
N ASP A 183 11.00 -11.32 30.39
CA ASP A 183 11.86 -10.53 31.27
C ASP A 183 11.50 -9.04 31.20
N SER A 184 11.13 -8.46 32.34
CA SER A 184 10.46 -7.15 32.44
C SER A 184 11.39 -5.94 32.21
N GLY A 185 12.67 -6.18 31.92
CA GLY A 185 13.72 -5.18 31.88
C GLY A 185 13.68 -4.17 30.73
N CYS A 186 12.90 -4.39 29.67
CA CYS A 186 12.83 -3.46 28.53
C CYS A 186 11.39 -3.23 28.05
N VAL A 187 10.77 -2.12 28.48
CA VAL A 187 9.38 -1.76 28.13
C VAL A 187 9.27 -1.23 26.68
N GLY A 188 9.65 -2.05 25.70
CA GLY A 188 9.54 -1.75 24.28
C GLY A 188 8.10 -1.91 23.75
N LYS A 189 7.79 -1.25 22.63
CA LYS A 189 6.53 -1.44 21.88
C LYS A 189 6.30 -2.92 21.50
N GLU A 190 7.39 -3.65 21.33
CA GLU A 190 7.46 -5.06 20.95
C GLU A 190 7.00 -6.00 22.07
N GLN A 191 7.50 -5.81 23.29
CA GLN A 191 7.04 -6.60 24.44
C GLN A 191 5.55 -6.39 24.72
N ARG A 192 5.03 -5.18 24.47
CA ARG A 192 3.58 -4.91 24.51
C ARG A 192 2.81 -5.67 23.42
N LEU A 193 3.40 -5.91 22.25
CA LEU A 193 2.79 -6.71 21.20
C LEU A 193 2.76 -8.18 21.62
N LEU A 194 3.91 -8.76 22.00
CA LEU A 194 4.04 -10.15 22.45
C LEU A 194 3.08 -10.46 23.60
N SER A 195 3.06 -9.62 24.64
CA SER A 195 2.12 -9.75 25.77
C SER A 195 0.65 -9.70 25.34
N SER A 196 0.31 -8.83 24.38
CA SER A 196 -1.06 -8.75 23.84
C SER A 196 -1.41 -10.02 23.05
N VAL A 197 -0.50 -10.51 22.21
CA VAL A 197 -0.65 -11.72 21.40
C VAL A 197 -0.84 -12.93 22.31
N GLY A 198 0.04 -13.14 23.29
CA GLY A 198 -0.07 -14.25 24.25
C GLY A 198 -1.39 -14.24 25.01
N THR A 199 -1.80 -13.09 25.56
CA THR A 199 -3.08 -12.94 26.27
C THR A 199 -4.27 -13.26 25.35
N ASN A 200 -4.25 -12.75 24.12
CA ASN A 200 -5.33 -12.98 23.16
C ASN A 200 -5.43 -14.46 22.76
N ILE A 201 -4.30 -15.12 22.49
CA ILE A 201 -4.26 -16.55 22.13
C ILE A 201 -4.84 -17.41 23.25
N GLN A 202 -4.47 -17.14 24.51
CA GLN A 202 -5.03 -17.85 25.66
C GLN A 202 -6.54 -17.67 25.77
N ASN A 203 -7.04 -16.44 25.59
CA ASN A 203 -8.47 -16.16 25.62
C ASN A 203 -9.21 -16.87 24.47
N VAL A 204 -8.66 -16.85 23.26
CA VAL A 204 -9.21 -17.54 22.08
C VAL A 204 -9.28 -19.04 22.31
N LYS A 205 -8.18 -19.67 22.73
CA LYS A 205 -8.11 -21.10 23.07
C LYS A 205 -9.13 -21.49 24.14
N ARG A 206 -9.31 -20.64 25.16
CA ARG A 206 -10.29 -20.88 26.22
C ARG A 206 -11.72 -20.79 25.69
N ILE A 207 -12.03 -19.81 24.82
CA ILE A 207 -13.34 -19.70 24.18
C ILE A 207 -13.62 -20.94 23.32
N ASP A 208 -12.66 -21.38 22.49
CA ASP A 208 -12.80 -22.59 21.65
C ASP A 208 -13.14 -23.82 22.50
N LEU A 209 -12.43 -24.03 23.61
CA LEU A 209 -12.69 -25.15 24.53
C LEU A 209 -14.08 -25.08 25.18
N LEU A 210 -14.51 -23.89 25.61
CA LEU A 210 -15.83 -23.68 26.21
C LEU A 210 -16.96 -23.95 25.21
N LEU A 211 -16.81 -23.45 23.98
CA LEU A 211 -17.79 -23.65 22.91
C LEU A 211 -17.85 -25.11 22.45
N ALA A 212 -16.71 -25.78 22.30
CA ALA A 212 -16.68 -27.20 21.95
C ALA A 212 -17.34 -28.07 23.04
N CYS A 213 -17.12 -27.74 24.32
CA CYS A 213 -17.78 -28.40 25.44
C CYS A 213 -19.30 -28.13 25.46
N ASN A 214 -19.73 -26.93 25.07
CA ASN A 214 -21.16 -26.64 24.92
C ASN A 214 -21.77 -27.45 23.77
N ASP A 215 -21.08 -27.59 22.63
CA ASP A 215 -21.59 -28.35 21.48
C ASP A 215 -21.85 -29.82 21.85
N THR A 216 -20.94 -30.46 22.60
CA THR A 216 -21.12 -31.85 23.04
C THR A 216 -22.29 -32.00 24.03
N GLN A 217 -22.44 -31.09 24.98
CA GLN A 217 -23.54 -31.15 25.95
C GLN A 217 -24.90 -30.82 25.35
N LEU A 218 -24.97 -29.78 24.51
CA LEU A 218 -26.20 -29.41 23.81
C LEU A 218 -26.66 -30.55 22.87
N ALA A 219 -25.74 -31.25 22.22
CA ALA A 219 -26.05 -32.43 21.42
C ALA A 219 -26.63 -33.59 22.26
N GLY A 220 -26.17 -33.75 23.50
CA GLY A 220 -26.69 -34.72 24.46
C GLY A 220 -27.98 -34.29 25.18
N GLY A 221 -28.48 -33.08 24.92
CA GLY A 221 -29.62 -32.50 25.64
C GLY A 221 -29.31 -32.07 27.08
N ASP A 222 -28.05 -32.09 27.48
CA ASP A 222 -27.61 -31.57 28.78
C ASP A 222 -27.43 -30.05 28.70
N VAL A 223 -28.20 -29.33 29.50
CA VAL A 223 -28.17 -27.86 29.56
C VAL A 223 -27.37 -27.33 30.74
N GLN A 224 -26.84 -28.21 31.60
CA GLN A 224 -26.19 -27.83 32.85
C GLN A 224 -24.88 -27.05 32.58
N GLY A 225 -24.79 -25.85 33.17
CA GLY A 225 -23.61 -24.98 33.07
C GLY A 225 -23.34 -24.35 31.70
N VAL A 226 -24.17 -24.58 30.68
CA VAL A 226 -23.98 -23.98 29.34
C VAL A 226 -24.09 -22.45 29.41
N ALA A 227 -25.06 -21.92 30.17
CA ALA A 227 -25.25 -20.48 30.32
C ALA A 227 -24.05 -19.78 30.97
N GLU A 228 -23.46 -20.38 31.99
CA GLU A 228 -22.28 -19.85 32.69
C GLU A 228 -21.07 -19.80 31.76
N ARG A 229 -20.84 -20.85 30.98
CA ARG A 229 -19.76 -20.91 29.99
C ARG A 229 -19.93 -19.90 28.87
N LEU A 230 -21.16 -19.68 28.38
CA LEU A 230 -21.44 -18.63 27.40
C LEU A 230 -21.19 -17.22 27.96
N ALA A 231 -21.50 -16.99 29.24
CA ALA A 231 -21.14 -15.75 29.93
C ALA A 231 -19.61 -15.59 30.09
N GLU A 232 -18.90 -16.68 30.40
CA GLU A 232 -17.43 -16.71 30.44
C GLU A 232 -16.83 -16.36 29.07
N CYS A 233 -17.33 -16.95 27.97
CA CYS A 233 -16.90 -16.62 26.62
C CYS A 233 -17.02 -15.12 26.32
N ARG A 234 -18.13 -14.48 26.69
CA ARG A 234 -18.30 -13.03 26.52
C ARG A 234 -17.31 -12.21 27.33
N ASN A 235 -17.06 -12.62 28.57
CA ASN A 235 -16.07 -11.97 29.42
C ASN A 235 -14.65 -12.11 28.84
N LEU A 236 -14.32 -13.26 28.25
CA LEU A 236 -13.04 -13.44 27.56
C LEU A 236 -12.95 -12.55 26.31
N LEU A 237 -14.04 -12.42 25.53
CA LEU A 237 -14.12 -11.52 24.38
C LEU A 237 -13.93 -10.04 24.73
N THR A 238 -14.36 -9.59 25.92
CA THR A 238 -14.12 -8.20 26.35
C THR A 238 -12.66 -7.96 26.75
N LYS A 239 -11.95 -9.01 27.18
CA LYS A 239 -10.52 -8.97 27.55
C LYS A 239 -9.56 -9.01 26.35
N VAL A 240 -10.03 -9.41 25.17
CA VAL A 240 -9.22 -9.37 23.93
C VAL A 240 -8.84 -7.92 23.61
N LYS A 241 -7.54 -7.66 23.47
CA LYS A 241 -6.98 -6.32 23.27
C LYS A 241 -6.79 -5.98 21.78
N LYS A 242 -6.84 -4.68 21.47
CA LYS A 242 -6.45 -4.06 20.18
C LYS A 242 -7.22 -4.61 18.97
N ASP A 243 -6.57 -4.60 17.80
CA ASP A 243 -7.13 -4.89 16.48
C ASP A 243 -7.69 -6.33 16.38
N GLY A 244 -7.16 -7.27 17.16
CA GLY A 244 -7.68 -8.64 17.25
C GLY A 244 -9.12 -8.71 17.77
N LYS A 245 -9.60 -7.72 18.54
CA LYS A 245 -10.95 -7.73 19.11
C LYS A 245 -12.05 -7.81 18.06
N LYS A 246 -11.90 -7.09 16.94
CA LYS A 246 -12.92 -7.06 15.87
C LYS A 246 -13.00 -8.42 15.17
N ILE A 247 -11.84 -9.02 14.86
CA ILE A 247 -11.75 -10.31 14.18
C ILE A 247 -12.28 -11.42 15.10
N VAL A 248 -11.81 -11.47 16.35
CA VAL A 248 -12.21 -12.49 17.32
C VAL A 248 -13.72 -12.39 17.63
N LYS A 249 -14.28 -11.18 17.78
CA LYS A 249 -15.73 -10.99 17.92
C LYS A 249 -16.49 -11.51 16.71
N ARG A 250 -16.06 -11.17 15.49
CA ARG A 250 -16.71 -11.64 14.25
C ARG A 250 -16.72 -13.17 14.17
N LYS A 251 -15.63 -13.81 14.60
CA LYS A 251 -15.51 -15.28 14.65
C LYS A 251 -16.45 -15.92 15.67
N PHE A 252 -16.46 -15.42 16.92
CA PHE A 252 -17.10 -16.13 18.03
C PHE A 252 -18.52 -15.68 18.37
N MET A 253 -18.91 -14.44 18.09
CA MET A 253 -20.25 -13.96 18.42
C MET A 253 -21.37 -14.79 17.75
N PRO A 254 -21.28 -15.14 16.45
CA PRO A 254 -22.31 -15.97 15.83
C PRO A 254 -22.42 -17.37 16.47
N LEU A 255 -21.30 -17.95 16.91
CA LEU A 255 -21.27 -19.25 17.57
C LEU A 255 -21.93 -19.19 18.96
N ILE A 256 -21.62 -18.14 19.73
CA ILE A 256 -22.26 -17.88 21.04
C ILE A 256 -23.77 -17.72 20.86
N GLU A 257 -24.21 -16.89 19.91
CA GLU A 257 -25.63 -16.63 19.63
C GLU A 257 -26.38 -17.89 19.19
N ARG A 258 -25.73 -18.73 18.38
CA ARG A 258 -26.26 -20.04 17.97
C ARG A 258 -26.47 -20.96 19.17
N GLN A 259 -25.46 -21.12 20.03
CA GLN A 259 -25.56 -21.98 21.20
C GLN A 259 -26.60 -21.47 22.21
N GLU A 260 -26.77 -20.16 22.33
CA GLU A 260 -27.85 -19.58 23.13
C GLU A 260 -29.25 -19.87 22.59
N ALA A 261 -29.42 -19.85 21.28
CA ALA A 261 -30.69 -20.22 20.67
C ALA A 261 -31.03 -21.68 20.97
N LEU A 262 -30.06 -22.58 20.78
CA LEU A 262 -30.22 -24.00 21.10
C LEU A 262 -30.54 -24.23 22.59
N LEU A 263 -29.84 -23.54 23.49
CA LEU A 263 -30.10 -23.61 24.93
C LEU A 263 -31.53 -23.18 25.27
N ARG A 264 -32.04 -22.10 24.66
CA ARG A 264 -33.43 -21.65 24.85
C ARG A 264 -34.43 -22.70 24.38
N ASP A 265 -34.19 -23.31 23.23
CA ASP A 265 -35.09 -24.31 22.66
C ASP A 265 -35.11 -25.60 23.48
N LEU A 266 -33.96 -26.08 23.96
CA LEU A 266 -33.88 -27.25 24.84
C LEU A 266 -34.56 -27.01 26.19
N LYS A 267 -34.38 -25.83 26.80
CA LYS A 267 -35.06 -25.48 28.05
C LYS A 267 -36.58 -25.47 27.87
N LYS A 268 -37.09 -24.96 26.74
CA LYS A 268 -38.53 -25.03 26.41
C LYS A 268 -39.04 -26.47 26.32
N LYS A 269 -38.28 -27.37 25.69
CA LYS A 269 -38.64 -28.79 25.58
C LYS A 269 -38.64 -29.51 26.94
N GLN A 270 -37.65 -29.23 27.79
CA GLN A 270 -37.53 -29.84 29.12
C GLN A 270 -38.59 -29.36 30.12
N ALA A 271 -39.10 -28.13 29.96
CA ALA A 271 -40.11 -27.58 30.83
C ALA A 271 -41.50 -28.24 30.69
N GLY A 272 -41.67 -29.25 29.81
CA GLY A 272 -42.88 -30.06 29.70
C GLY A 272 -44.11 -29.22 29.35
N GLY A 273 -44.28 -28.91 28.06
CA GLY A 273 -45.38 -28.08 27.62
C GLY A 273 -46.04 -28.59 26.34
N ASP A 274 -47.07 -29.42 26.53
CA ASP A 274 -48.24 -29.56 25.63
C ASP A 274 -49.07 -28.26 25.60
N HIS A 275 -48.42 -27.10 25.42
CA HIS A 275 -49.12 -25.87 25.08
C HIS A 275 -49.01 -25.63 23.59
N GLU A 276 -49.97 -26.22 22.88
CA GLU A 276 -50.39 -25.81 21.55
C GLU A 276 -50.57 -24.28 21.48
N ASN A 277 -49.98 -23.72 20.42
CA ASN A 277 -50.47 -22.57 19.69
C ASN A 277 -50.75 -21.29 20.51
N VAL A 278 -49.67 -20.64 20.94
CA VAL A 278 -49.63 -19.18 20.84
C VAL A 278 -48.71 -18.85 19.68
N VAL A 279 -49.32 -18.36 18.60
CA VAL A 279 -48.66 -17.67 17.49
C VAL A 279 -47.82 -16.55 18.12
N GLU A 280 -46.53 -16.80 18.37
CA GLU A 280 -45.57 -15.74 18.71
C GLU A 280 -45.48 -14.86 17.46
N ALA A 281 -46.21 -13.74 17.48
CA ALA A 281 -45.99 -12.63 16.58
C ALA A 281 -44.48 -12.35 16.49
N PRO A 282 -43.95 -12.04 15.29
CA PRO A 282 -42.52 -11.91 15.07
C PRO A 282 -41.95 -10.96 16.11
N LYS A 283 -41.07 -11.49 16.97
CA LYS A 283 -40.31 -10.70 17.93
C LYS A 283 -39.58 -9.64 17.12
N ARG A 284 -40.14 -8.43 17.12
CA ARG A 284 -39.50 -7.23 16.60
C ARG A 284 -38.13 -7.19 17.27
N ARG A 285 -37.07 -7.43 16.47
CA ARG A 285 -35.69 -7.19 16.91
C ARG A 285 -35.71 -5.85 17.59
N GLY A 286 -35.34 -5.83 18.87
CA GLY A 286 -35.30 -4.59 19.65
C GLY A 286 -34.49 -3.59 18.84
N VAL A 287 -35.18 -2.60 18.28
CA VAL A 287 -34.59 -1.53 17.49
C VAL A 287 -33.59 -0.88 18.42
N ARG A 288 -32.29 -1.06 18.16
CA ARG A 288 -31.29 -0.27 18.87
C ARG A 288 -31.66 1.19 18.62
N PRO A 289 -31.70 2.04 19.66
CA PRO A 289 -31.95 3.45 19.44
C PRO A 289 -30.92 3.96 18.44
N ILE A 290 -31.40 4.34 17.25
CA ILE A 290 -30.55 4.79 16.15
C ILE A 290 -29.94 6.11 16.61
N ASN A 291 -28.62 6.15 16.67
CA ASN A 291 -27.91 7.40 16.84
C ASN A 291 -28.02 8.19 15.53
N TYR A 292 -29.01 9.08 15.45
CA TYR A 292 -29.33 9.82 14.22
C TYR A 292 -28.15 10.63 13.66
N GLU A 293 -27.24 11.10 14.52
CA GLU A 293 -26.06 11.86 14.09
C GLU A 293 -25.03 10.97 13.39
N GLU A 294 -24.78 9.79 13.96
CA GLU A 294 -23.89 8.77 13.38
C GLU A 294 -24.47 8.20 12.08
N TYR A 295 -25.78 7.90 12.08
CA TYR A 295 -26.51 7.45 10.89
C TYR A 295 -26.40 8.48 9.75
N ARG A 296 -26.70 9.75 10.04
CA ARG A 296 -26.61 10.85 9.06
C ARG A 296 -25.19 11.02 8.53
N THR A 297 -24.19 10.99 9.41
CA THR A 297 -22.78 11.15 9.03
C THR A 297 -22.33 10.02 8.13
N THR A 298 -22.75 8.80 8.43
CA THR A 298 -22.40 7.61 7.64
C THR A 298 -23.07 7.65 6.26
N LEU A 299 -24.35 8.03 6.19
CA LEU A 299 -25.05 8.23 4.91
C LEU A 299 -24.35 9.27 4.03
N LEU A 300 -23.97 10.42 4.59
CA LEU A 300 -23.26 11.45 3.83
C LEU A 300 -21.91 10.95 3.31
N SER A 301 -21.17 10.20 4.14
CA SER A 301 -19.91 9.58 3.72
C SER A 301 -20.10 8.54 2.61
N LEU A 302 -21.21 7.78 2.63
CA LEU A 302 -21.54 6.83 1.58
C LEU A 302 -21.89 7.53 0.26
N ILE A 303 -22.63 8.64 0.32
CA ILE A 303 -22.97 9.44 -0.88
C ILE A 303 -21.71 10.04 -1.50
N GLU A 304 -20.85 10.67 -0.70
CA GLU A 304 -19.57 11.22 -1.17
C GLU A 304 -18.69 10.14 -1.83
N ARG A 305 -18.75 8.91 -1.30
CA ARG A 305 -18.01 7.77 -1.87
C ARG A 305 -18.58 7.32 -3.21
N LEU A 306 -19.89 7.34 -3.40
CA LEU A 306 -20.53 7.08 -4.70
C LEU A 306 -20.12 8.11 -5.76
N GLU A 307 -20.00 9.39 -5.38
CA GLU A 307 -19.52 10.45 -6.28
C GLU A 307 -18.07 10.19 -6.70
N LYS A 308 -17.19 9.84 -5.75
CA LYS A 308 -15.79 9.49 -6.03
C LYS A 308 -15.62 8.25 -6.91
N ILE A 309 -16.51 7.25 -6.79
CA ILE A 309 -16.49 6.09 -7.69
C ILE A 309 -16.73 6.53 -9.13
N LYS A 310 -17.68 7.44 -9.35
CA LYS A 310 -17.95 7.96 -10.69
C LYS A 310 -16.73 8.67 -11.28
N GLU A 311 -16.11 9.56 -10.51
CA GLU A 311 -14.91 10.29 -10.94
C GLU A 311 -13.74 9.34 -11.25
N ALA A 312 -13.51 8.34 -10.39
CA ALA A 312 -12.46 7.34 -10.60
C ALA A 312 -12.73 6.46 -11.82
N TYR A 313 -13.98 6.10 -12.06
CA TYR A 313 -14.39 5.34 -13.23
C TYR A 313 -14.12 6.12 -14.53
N GLU A 314 -14.46 7.41 -14.57
CA GLU A 314 -14.15 8.30 -15.70
C GLU A 314 -12.63 8.47 -15.93
N ALA A 315 -11.83 8.29 -14.88
CA ALA A 315 -10.37 8.31 -14.93
C ALA A 315 -9.73 6.93 -15.19
N GLU A 316 -10.53 5.90 -15.45
CA GLU A 316 -10.09 4.50 -15.66
C GLU A 316 -9.35 3.89 -14.44
N ASP A 317 -9.59 4.39 -13.22
CA ASP A 317 -9.04 3.85 -11.96
C ASP A 317 -10.01 2.83 -11.32
N TYR A 318 -10.07 1.64 -11.92
CA TYR A 318 -11.01 0.58 -11.52
C TYR A 318 -10.67 -0.06 -10.16
N ASP A 319 -9.38 -0.11 -9.79
CA ASP A 319 -8.94 -0.62 -8.49
C ASP A 319 -9.48 0.24 -7.33
N PHE A 320 -9.49 1.56 -7.50
CA PHE A 320 -10.11 2.47 -6.54
C PHE A 320 -11.63 2.28 -6.47
N CYS A 321 -12.27 2.07 -7.61
CA CYS A 321 -13.71 1.82 -7.68
C CYS A 321 -14.10 0.56 -6.90
N ASP A 322 -13.44 -0.57 -7.15
CA ASP A 322 -13.71 -1.84 -6.48
C ASP A 322 -13.49 -1.74 -4.95
N THR A 323 -12.39 -1.11 -4.56
CA THR A 323 -12.08 -0.84 -3.14
C THR A 323 -13.16 0.03 -2.49
N SER A 324 -13.61 1.08 -3.16
CA SER A 324 -14.61 2.00 -2.64
C SER A 324 -15.98 1.37 -2.51
N ILE A 325 -16.37 0.48 -3.44
CA ILE A 325 -17.60 -0.32 -3.36
C ILE A 325 -17.54 -1.27 -2.17
N GLY A 326 -16.43 -1.99 -1.99
CA GLY A 326 -16.25 -2.90 -0.86
C GLY A 326 -16.34 -2.18 0.50
N ILE A 327 -15.76 -0.98 0.61
CA ILE A 327 -15.89 -0.14 1.81
C ILE A 327 -17.34 0.33 1.99
N GLY A 328 -18.05 0.67 0.90
CA GLY A 328 -19.46 1.05 0.91
C GLY A 328 -20.36 -0.01 1.55
N TYR A 329 -20.26 -1.26 1.09
CA TYR A 329 -20.99 -2.38 1.69
C TYR A 329 -20.64 -2.58 3.16
N PHE A 330 -19.36 -2.50 3.51
CA PHE A 330 -18.92 -2.64 4.89
C PHE A 330 -19.58 -1.61 5.83
N LEU A 331 -19.69 -0.35 5.40
CA LEU A 331 -20.32 0.71 6.19
C LEU A 331 -21.84 0.55 6.27
N LEU A 332 -22.49 0.09 5.20
CA LEU A 332 -23.92 -0.24 5.21
C LEU A 332 -24.24 -1.36 6.20
N ASP A 333 -23.41 -2.41 6.22
CA ASP A 333 -23.57 -3.53 7.16
C ASP A 333 -23.36 -3.08 8.62
N ASP A 334 -22.43 -2.16 8.88
CA ASP A 334 -22.11 -1.64 10.22
C ASP A 334 -23.23 -0.75 10.80
N LEU A 335 -23.99 -0.07 9.92
CA LEU A 335 -25.14 0.75 10.34
C LEU A 335 -26.26 -0.08 11.00
N HIS A 336 -26.43 -1.35 10.58
CA HIS A 336 -27.50 -2.23 11.06
C HIS A 336 -28.92 -1.60 10.97
N VAL A 337 -29.14 -0.73 9.99
CA VAL A 337 -30.45 -0.11 9.69
C VAL A 337 -30.88 -0.56 8.29
N GLU A 338 -32.09 -1.08 8.18
CA GLU A 338 -32.74 -1.44 6.91
C GLU A 338 -33.89 -0.46 6.69
N ASP A 339 -33.62 0.61 5.95
CA ASP A 339 -34.60 1.63 5.54
C ASP A 339 -34.41 2.05 4.07
N ASP A 340 -35.34 2.86 3.57
CA ASP A 340 -35.37 3.31 2.18
C ASP A 340 -34.07 4.02 1.73
N ASN A 341 -33.37 4.73 2.63
CA ASN A 341 -32.13 5.41 2.29
C ASN A 341 -30.97 4.43 2.14
N THR A 342 -30.84 3.50 3.09
CA THR A 342 -29.81 2.45 3.03
C THR A 342 -30.02 1.53 1.82
N ASP A 343 -31.27 1.19 1.50
CA ASP A 343 -31.62 0.43 0.31
C ASP A 343 -31.29 1.18 -0.98
N LEU A 344 -31.57 2.48 -1.05
CA LEU A 344 -31.25 3.30 -2.21
C LEU A 344 -29.74 3.33 -2.46
N ILE A 345 -28.94 3.55 -1.42
CA ILE A 345 -27.47 3.55 -1.52
C ILE A 345 -26.95 2.18 -1.94
N LYS A 346 -27.47 1.10 -1.33
CA LYS A 346 -27.09 -0.27 -1.69
C LYS A 346 -27.30 -0.55 -3.18
N ARG A 347 -28.46 -0.19 -3.73
CA ARG A 347 -28.76 -0.33 -5.17
C ARG A 347 -27.85 0.50 -6.08
N GLN A 348 -27.24 1.57 -5.58
CA GLN A 348 -26.24 2.32 -6.36
C GLN A 348 -24.89 1.59 -6.36
N PHE A 349 -24.47 1.03 -5.22
CA PHE A 349 -23.27 0.18 -5.18
C PHE A 349 -23.43 -1.09 -6.01
N ASP A 350 -24.61 -1.73 -5.99
CA ASP A 350 -24.90 -2.92 -6.81
C ASP A 350 -24.72 -2.59 -8.30
N ARG A 351 -25.31 -1.47 -8.75
CA ARG A 351 -25.15 -0.99 -10.14
C ARG A 351 -23.71 -0.71 -10.52
N TRP A 352 -22.94 -0.06 -9.65
CA TRP A 352 -21.52 0.18 -9.93
C TRP A 352 -20.70 -1.10 -9.99
N ARG A 353 -21.00 -2.08 -9.13
CA ARG A 353 -20.35 -3.39 -9.17
C ARG A 353 -20.64 -4.11 -10.48
N GLU A 354 -21.90 -4.14 -10.93
CA GLU A 354 -22.24 -4.70 -12.24
C GLU A 354 -21.52 -4.01 -13.39
N VAL A 355 -21.38 -2.68 -13.35
CA VAL A 355 -20.65 -1.94 -14.40
C VAL A 355 -19.18 -2.32 -14.43
N ILE A 356 -18.54 -2.44 -13.27
CA ILE A 356 -17.10 -2.78 -13.17
C ILE A 356 -16.84 -4.24 -13.50
N ASP A 357 -17.69 -5.17 -13.08
CA ASP A 357 -17.54 -6.60 -13.34
C ASP A 357 -17.70 -6.94 -14.84
N ASN A 358 -18.26 -6.02 -15.63
CA ASN A 358 -18.46 -6.16 -17.09
C ASN A 358 -17.33 -5.53 -17.94
N LEU A 359 -16.32 -4.92 -17.32
CA LEU A 359 -15.10 -4.42 -17.97
C LEU A 359 -13.99 -5.47 -17.96
#